data_AF-A0A9D7PTI3-F1
#
_entry.id   AF-A0A9D7PTI3-F1
#
_cell.length_a   1.000
_cell.length_b   1.000
_cell.length_c   1.000
_cell.angle_alpha   90.00
_cell.angle_beta   90.00
_cell.angle_gamma   90.00
#
_symmetry.space_group_name_H-M   'P 1'
#
loop_
_entity.id
_entity.type
_entity.pdbx_description
1 polymer ?
#
loop_
_entity_poly.entity_id
_entity_poly.type
_entity_poly.pdbx_seq_one_letter_code
_entity_poly.pdbx_strand_id
1 'polypeptide(L)'
;MERKISDLDNKFKFEVIYRDNIKIKHKGIPIYHVNGYLPYNTKISKRNTITLDESSYHEQYHNQYSWQNLIQLNKLMNETCVFFGTSLIDPNLRRLLDIAKSNNKSPNCHFAIMKKSNYSNLQNDIETLYNIKFTKKEYNSIKEINDFKNAVIESDLSSLNVKVFWIDDYFEDFDAIFNYH
;
A
#
# COMPACT_ATOMS: atom_id res chain seq x y z
N MET A 1 -6.84 -9.04 -5.35
CA MET A 1 -7.06 -8.07 -6.46
C MET A 1 -7.45 -8.79 -7.74
N GLU A 2 -6.61 -9.69 -8.25
CA GLU A 2 -6.82 -10.45 -9.51
C GLU A 2 -8.17 -11.18 -9.60
N ARG A 3 -8.62 -11.82 -8.52
CA ARG A 3 -9.93 -12.47 -8.46
C ARG A 3 -11.07 -11.50 -8.74
N LYS A 4 -11.12 -10.38 -7.99
CA LYS A 4 -12.15 -9.36 -8.17
C LYS A 4 -12.12 -8.75 -9.58
N ILE A 5 -10.95 -8.62 -10.21
CA ILE A 5 -10.84 -8.15 -11.61
C ILE A 5 -11.36 -9.20 -12.59
N SER A 6 -11.15 -10.49 -12.31
CA SER A 6 -11.69 -11.59 -13.13
C SER A 6 -13.22 -11.70 -13.01
N ASP A 7 -13.75 -11.33 -11.85
CA ASP A 7 -15.18 -11.32 -11.55
C ASP A 7 -15.90 -10.08 -12.12
N LEU A 8 -15.17 -8.98 -12.34
CA LEU A 8 -15.65 -7.79 -13.04
C LEU A 8 -15.64 -8.05 -14.55
N ASP A 9 -16.77 -7.76 -15.22
CA ASP A 9 -17.04 -7.90 -16.67
C ASP A 9 -15.82 -8.27 -17.55
N ASN A 10 -15.93 -9.36 -18.35
CA ASN A 10 -14.88 -9.99 -19.20
C ASN A 10 -14.11 -9.05 -20.16
N LYS A 11 -14.43 -7.77 -20.18
CA LYS A 11 -13.74 -6.68 -20.87
C LYS A 11 -12.39 -6.33 -20.25
N PHE A 12 -12.18 -6.54 -18.95
CA PHE A 12 -10.92 -6.21 -18.28
C PHE A 12 -9.96 -7.39 -18.27
N LYS A 13 -9.05 -7.42 -19.26
CA LYS A 13 -7.92 -8.36 -19.26
C LYS A 13 -6.77 -7.78 -18.44
N PHE A 14 -6.14 -8.60 -17.61
CA PHE A 14 -4.94 -8.22 -16.85
C PHE A 14 -3.80 -9.19 -17.10
N GLU A 15 -2.56 -8.73 -16.91
CA GLU A 15 -1.36 -9.54 -17.07
C GLU A 15 -0.51 -9.47 -15.81
N VAL A 16 -0.22 -10.63 -15.21
CA VAL A 16 0.55 -10.75 -13.96
C VAL A 16 2.05 -10.75 -14.28
N ILE A 17 2.78 -9.81 -13.69
CA ILE A 17 4.22 -9.62 -13.93
C ILE A 17 4.95 -9.75 -12.59
N TYR A 18 5.76 -10.77 -12.46
CA TYR A 18 6.48 -11.08 -11.22
C TYR A 18 7.98 -11.36 -11.43
N ARG A 19 8.46 -11.28 -12.69
CA ARG A 19 9.87 -11.48 -13.11
C ARG A 19 10.20 -10.70 -14.38
N ASP A 20 11.50 -10.49 -14.61
CA ASP A 20 12.11 -9.74 -15.71
C ASP A 20 11.77 -10.21 -17.13
N ASN A 21 11.50 -11.50 -17.30
CA ASN A 21 11.29 -12.11 -18.61
C ASN A 21 9.82 -12.19 -19.04
N ILE A 22 8.90 -11.58 -18.29
CA ILE A 22 7.47 -11.54 -18.64
C ILE A 22 7.22 -10.32 -19.52
N LYS A 23 7.07 -10.54 -20.83
CA LYS A 23 6.64 -9.50 -21.77
C LYS A 23 5.14 -9.35 -21.75
N ILE A 24 4.65 -8.12 -21.65
CA ILE A 24 3.24 -7.79 -21.79
C ILE A 24 2.82 -8.08 -23.23
N LYS A 25 1.88 -8.99 -23.45
CA LYS A 25 1.49 -9.46 -24.80
C LYS A 25 0.25 -8.76 -25.34
N HIS A 26 -0.60 -8.21 -24.48
CA HIS A 26 -1.88 -7.62 -24.83
C HIS A 26 -2.05 -6.23 -24.22
N LYS A 27 -3.04 -5.47 -24.70
CA LYS A 27 -3.49 -4.18 -24.10
C LYS A 27 -4.24 -4.38 -22.76
N GLY A 28 -3.78 -5.31 -21.92
CA GLY A 28 -4.36 -5.56 -20.60
C GLY A 28 -3.73 -4.69 -19.51
N ILE A 29 -4.37 -4.63 -18.34
CA ILE A 29 -3.84 -3.93 -17.16
C ILE A 29 -2.70 -4.77 -16.56
N PRO A 30 -1.45 -4.27 -16.50
CA PRO A 30 -0.36 -5.01 -15.89
C PRO A 30 -0.46 -4.98 -14.35
N ILE A 31 -0.32 -6.14 -13.70
CA ILE A 31 -0.30 -6.29 -12.24
C ILE A 31 1.09 -6.76 -11.83
N TYR A 32 1.84 -5.88 -11.15
CA TYR A 32 3.21 -6.15 -10.74
C TYR A 32 3.28 -6.73 -9.32
N HIS A 33 3.83 -7.94 -9.19
CA HIS A 33 4.14 -8.58 -7.90
C HIS A 33 5.64 -8.55 -7.66
N VAL A 34 6.13 -7.40 -7.25
CA VAL A 34 7.57 -7.13 -7.08
C VAL A 34 8.19 -7.95 -5.95
N ASN A 35 7.42 -8.32 -4.92
CA ASN A 35 7.91 -9.11 -3.78
C ASN A 35 7.68 -10.64 -3.94
N GLY A 36 7.36 -11.08 -5.16
CA GLY A 36 7.04 -12.47 -5.46
C GLY A 36 5.53 -12.72 -5.59
N TYR A 37 5.19 -13.81 -6.30
CA TYR A 37 3.82 -14.12 -6.70
C TYR A 37 3.41 -15.53 -6.25
N LEU A 38 2.33 -15.61 -5.48
CA LEU A 38 1.70 -16.85 -5.06
C LEU A 38 0.39 -17.06 -5.84
N PRO A 39 0.39 -17.92 -6.87
CA PRO A 39 -0.81 -18.16 -7.65
C PRO A 39 -1.83 -18.99 -6.86
N TYR A 40 -3.11 -18.65 -7.03
CA TYR A 40 -4.21 -19.29 -6.31
C TYR A 40 -4.62 -20.65 -6.91
N ASN A 41 -4.69 -20.76 -8.25
CA ASN A 41 -5.21 -21.94 -8.96
C ASN A 41 -4.17 -22.69 -9.81
N THR A 42 -2.87 -22.36 -9.71
CA THR A 42 -1.81 -23.10 -10.42
C THR A 42 -0.87 -23.78 -9.44
N LYS A 43 -0.31 -24.92 -9.86
CA LYS A 43 0.68 -25.66 -9.06
C LYS A 43 1.86 -24.74 -8.75
N ILE A 44 2.13 -24.56 -7.46
CA ILE A 44 3.32 -23.88 -6.96
C ILE A 44 4.53 -24.64 -7.51
N SER A 45 5.32 -23.99 -8.36
CA SER A 45 6.57 -24.54 -8.88
C SER A 45 7.73 -24.03 -8.03
N LYS A 46 8.91 -24.69 -8.07
CA LYS A 46 10.16 -24.15 -7.49
C LYS A 46 10.55 -22.77 -8.05
N ARG A 47 9.88 -22.31 -9.12
CA ARG A 47 10.03 -20.99 -9.73
C ARG A 47 9.02 -19.97 -9.20
N ASN A 48 8.28 -20.26 -8.13
CA ASN A 48 7.49 -19.30 -7.39
C ASN A 48 8.31 -18.90 -6.15
N THR A 49 9.36 -18.12 -6.36
CA THR A 49 10.10 -17.52 -5.24
C THR A 49 9.22 -16.43 -4.63
N ILE A 50 8.59 -16.76 -3.52
CA ILE A 50 8.03 -15.76 -2.62
C ILE A 50 9.20 -15.32 -1.74
N THR A 51 9.52 -14.03 -1.73
CA THR A 51 10.54 -13.47 -0.86
C THR A 51 9.95 -13.39 0.55
N LEU A 52 9.96 -14.53 1.25
CA LEU A 52 9.44 -14.67 2.62
C LEU A 52 10.54 -14.65 3.68
N ASP A 53 11.81 -14.73 3.26
CA ASP A 53 12.95 -14.67 4.15
C ASP A 53 13.48 -13.24 4.27
N GLU A 54 13.72 -12.82 5.50
CA GLU A 54 14.28 -11.51 5.87
C GLU A 54 15.66 -11.27 5.21
N SER A 55 16.41 -12.35 4.95
CA SER A 55 17.69 -12.35 4.23
C SER A 55 17.57 -11.89 2.76
N SER A 56 16.57 -12.36 2.02
CA SER A 56 16.34 -11.94 0.63
C SER A 56 15.75 -10.53 0.56
N TYR A 57 15.09 -10.05 1.62
CA TYR A 57 14.72 -8.63 1.78
C TYR A 57 15.97 -7.76 1.90
N HIS A 58 16.95 -8.18 2.70
CA HIS A 58 18.24 -7.51 2.83
C HIS A 58 19.06 -7.55 1.54
N GLU A 59 19.07 -8.65 0.78
CA GLU A 59 19.74 -8.69 -0.53
C GLU A 59 19.05 -7.76 -1.56
N GLN A 60 17.72 -7.69 -1.59
CA GLN A 60 17.01 -6.74 -2.46
C GLN A 60 17.20 -5.28 -2.04
N TYR A 61 17.33 -5.03 -0.73
CA TYR A 61 17.69 -3.74 -0.18
C TYR A 61 19.13 -3.34 -0.56
N HIS A 62 20.08 -4.29 -0.50
CA HIS A 62 21.47 -4.07 -0.89
C HIS A 62 21.67 -3.98 -2.40
N ASN A 63 20.88 -4.70 -3.20
CA ASN A 63 20.99 -4.69 -4.65
C ASN A 63 20.09 -3.61 -5.28
N GLN A 64 20.64 -2.40 -5.37
CA GLN A 64 20.00 -1.24 -6.01
C GLN A 64 19.57 -1.51 -7.47
N TYR A 65 20.17 -2.51 -8.13
CA TYR A 65 19.90 -2.88 -9.53
C TYR A 65 18.98 -4.10 -9.68
N SER A 66 18.33 -4.55 -8.60
CA SER A 66 17.30 -5.59 -8.74
C SER A 66 16.19 -5.10 -9.69
N TRP A 67 15.72 -6.01 -10.54
CA TRP A 67 14.66 -5.69 -11.50
C TRP A 67 13.41 -5.11 -10.82
N GLN A 68 13.11 -5.60 -9.62
CA GLN A 68 12.04 -5.12 -8.74
C GLN A 68 12.20 -3.63 -8.40
N ASN A 69 13.40 -3.22 -8.00
CA ASN A 69 13.70 -1.83 -7.65
C ASN A 69 13.65 -0.92 -8.89
N LEU A 70 14.18 -1.39 -10.02
CA LEU A 70 14.19 -0.62 -11.28
C LEU A 70 12.78 -0.36 -11.82
N ILE A 71 11.90 -1.36 -11.81
CA ILE A 71 10.50 -1.17 -12.23
C ILE A 71 9.76 -0.21 -11.30
N GLN A 72 9.86 -0.43 -9.99
CA GLN A 72 9.20 0.43 -9.02
C GLN A 72 9.69 1.87 -9.14
N LEU A 73 11.01 2.08 -9.23
CA LEU A 73 11.59 3.40 -9.41
C LEU A 73 11.12 4.06 -10.71
N ASN A 74 11.09 3.31 -11.82
CA ASN A 74 10.60 3.81 -13.10
C ASN A 74 9.13 4.28 -13.01
N LYS A 75 8.28 3.51 -12.31
CA LYS A 75 6.88 3.88 -12.07
C LYS A 75 6.75 5.12 -11.20
N LEU A 76 7.49 5.20 -10.10
CA LEU A 76 7.46 6.36 -9.20
C LEU A 76 7.96 7.64 -9.90
N MET A 77 8.98 7.55 -10.75
CA MET A 77 9.52 8.71 -11.46
C MET A 77 8.62 9.23 -12.58
N ASN A 78 7.89 8.35 -13.26
CA ASN A 78 7.17 8.70 -14.51
C ASN A 78 5.64 8.71 -14.37
N GLU A 79 5.07 8.17 -13.30
CA GLU A 79 3.63 8.05 -13.12
C GLU A 79 3.19 8.55 -11.73
N THR A 80 1.94 9.03 -11.63
CA THR A 80 1.29 9.25 -10.34
C THR A 80 0.76 7.92 -9.82
N CYS A 81 1.13 7.59 -8.57
CA CYS A 81 0.78 6.31 -7.95
C CYS A 81 -0.22 6.53 -6.82
N VAL A 82 -1.13 5.57 -6.67
CA VAL A 82 -2.04 5.47 -5.54
C VAL A 82 -1.65 4.24 -4.73
N PHE A 83 -1.27 4.46 -3.47
CA PHE A 83 -0.94 3.43 -2.51
C PHE A 83 -2.18 3.04 -1.72
N PHE A 84 -2.46 1.75 -1.67
CA PHE A 84 -3.64 1.19 -1.01
C PHE A 84 -3.27 -0.07 -0.25
N GLY A 85 -3.79 -0.23 0.96
CA GLY A 85 -3.52 -1.42 1.80
C GLY A 85 -2.06 -1.53 2.27
N THR A 86 -1.30 -0.45 2.19
CA THR A 86 0.09 -0.36 2.68
C THR A 86 0.20 0.75 3.71
N SER A 87 0.99 0.53 4.75
CA SER A 87 1.31 1.53 5.76
C SER A 87 2.46 2.46 5.35
N LEU A 88 3.11 2.18 4.22
CA LEU A 88 4.29 2.91 3.72
C LEU A 88 5.47 3.00 4.70
N ILE A 89 5.53 2.09 5.68
CA ILE A 89 6.66 1.97 6.63
C ILE A 89 7.85 1.19 6.07
N ASP A 90 7.68 0.55 4.91
CA ASP A 90 8.72 -0.26 4.30
C ASP A 90 9.95 0.59 3.92
N PRO A 91 11.15 0.29 4.47
CA PRO A 91 12.37 1.01 4.12
C PRO A 91 12.69 1.00 2.62
N ASN A 92 12.41 -0.09 1.89
CA ASN A 92 12.77 -0.16 0.48
C ASN A 92 11.89 0.78 -0.36
N LEU A 93 10.58 0.75 -0.19
CA LEU A 93 9.64 1.64 -0.86
C LEU A 93 9.92 3.11 -0.51
N ARG A 94 10.19 3.42 0.76
CA ARG A 94 10.54 4.79 1.20
C ARG A 94 11.83 5.28 0.53
N ARG A 95 12.85 4.42 0.46
CA ARG A 95 14.11 4.71 -0.27
C ARG A 95 13.85 4.98 -1.75
N LEU A 96 13.01 4.19 -2.41
CA LEU A 96 12.68 4.39 -3.83
C LEU A 96 11.89 5.68 -4.07
N LEU A 97 10.95 6.03 -3.19
CA LEU A 97 10.23 7.31 -3.22
C LEU A 97 11.19 8.50 -3.07
N ASP A 98 12.12 8.41 -2.12
CA ASP A 98 13.11 9.46 -1.89
C ASP A 98 14.06 9.67 -3.08
N ILE A 99 14.51 8.58 -3.70
CA ILE A 99 15.31 8.62 -4.94
C ILE A 99 14.48 9.22 -6.09
N ALA A 100 13.22 8.80 -6.26
CA ALA A 100 12.35 9.31 -7.31
C ALA A 100 12.09 10.82 -7.15
N LYS A 101 11.89 11.28 -5.91
CA LYS A 101 11.72 12.69 -5.56
C LYS A 101 12.98 13.50 -5.84
N SER A 102 14.15 13.00 -5.42
CA SER A 102 15.43 13.72 -5.51
C SER A 102 15.94 13.85 -6.95
N ASN A 103 15.65 12.88 -7.82
CA ASN A 103 16.13 12.86 -9.19
C ASN A 103 15.26 13.67 -10.18
N ASN A 104 14.13 14.21 -9.76
CA ASN A 104 13.21 14.93 -10.64
C ASN A 104 13.07 16.40 -10.19
N LYS A 105 13.21 17.35 -11.12
CA LYS A 105 13.03 18.79 -10.83
C LYS A 105 11.57 19.13 -10.52
N SER A 106 10.64 18.34 -11.05
CA SER A 106 9.20 18.44 -10.82
C SER A 106 8.66 17.04 -10.49
N PRO A 107 8.93 16.53 -9.29
CA PRO A 107 8.55 15.17 -8.89
C PRO A 107 7.03 15.00 -8.87
N ASN A 108 6.58 13.80 -9.23
CA ASN A 108 5.15 13.46 -9.17
C ASN A 108 4.64 13.54 -7.73
N CYS A 109 3.39 13.98 -7.58
CA CYS A 109 2.68 13.87 -6.32
C CYS A 109 1.91 12.54 -6.33
N HIS A 110 2.22 11.67 -5.37
CA HIS A 110 1.55 10.39 -5.19
C HIS A 110 0.48 10.50 -4.09
N PHE A 111 -0.38 9.49 -3.98
CA PHE A 111 -1.47 9.45 -3.02
C PHE A 111 -1.44 8.16 -2.21
N ALA A 112 -1.80 8.21 -0.94
CA ALA A 112 -1.94 7.05 -0.08
C ALA A 112 -3.32 7.06 0.57
N ILE A 113 -4.03 5.93 0.50
CA ILE A 113 -5.33 5.76 1.14
C ILE A 113 -5.12 4.92 2.41
N MET A 114 -5.29 5.56 3.55
CA MET A 114 -4.98 4.99 4.86
C MET A 114 -6.21 4.96 5.75
N LYS A 115 -6.41 3.86 6.47
CA LYS A 115 -7.51 3.73 7.44
C LYS A 115 -7.18 4.51 8.70
N LYS A 116 -8.12 5.34 9.18
CA LYS A 116 -8.02 5.95 10.50
C LYS A 116 -8.04 4.85 11.55
N SER A 117 -7.18 5.02 12.56
CA SER A 117 -7.24 4.13 13.71
C SER A 117 -8.55 4.39 14.46
N ASN A 118 -9.48 3.42 14.45
CA ASN A 118 -10.75 3.53 15.16
C ASN A 118 -10.54 3.22 16.65
N TYR A 119 -9.99 4.19 17.37
CA TYR A 119 -9.72 4.06 18.81
C TYR A 119 -11.00 4.04 19.65
N SER A 120 -12.10 4.56 19.14
CA SER A 120 -13.42 4.49 19.78
C SER A 120 -13.86 3.04 20.00
N ASN A 121 -13.67 2.19 18.99
CA ASN A 121 -13.98 0.77 19.09
C ASN A 121 -13.04 0.07 20.08
N LEU A 122 -11.73 0.35 20.01
CA LEU A 122 -10.74 -0.22 20.94
C LEU A 122 -11.05 0.17 22.40
N GLN A 123 -11.46 1.41 22.65
CA GLN A 123 -11.86 1.87 23.98
C GLN A 123 -13.10 1.12 24.46
N ASN A 124 -14.14 1.01 23.63
CA ASN A 124 -15.36 0.28 23.98
C ASN A 124 -15.05 -1.20 24.27
N ASP A 125 -14.15 -1.81 23.50
CA ASP A 125 -13.69 -3.18 23.73
C ASP A 125 -12.95 -3.29 25.07
N ILE A 126 -12.07 -2.36 25.40
CA ILE A 126 -11.35 -2.32 26.68
C ILE A 126 -12.31 -2.11 27.87
N GLU A 127 -13.24 -1.17 27.76
CA GLU A 127 -14.27 -0.94 28.78
C GLU A 127 -15.08 -2.21 29.05
N THR A 128 -15.45 -2.92 27.98
CA THR A 128 -16.22 -4.16 28.06
C THR A 128 -15.40 -5.31 28.65
N LEU A 129 -14.15 -5.49 28.20
CA LEU A 129 -13.27 -6.59 28.61
C LEU A 129 -12.80 -6.47 30.07
N TYR A 130 -12.56 -5.24 30.54
CA TYR A 130 -12.02 -4.98 31.86
C TYR A 130 -13.04 -4.38 32.84
N ASN A 131 -14.30 -4.20 32.40
CA ASN A 131 -15.37 -3.55 33.17
C ASN A 131 -14.95 -2.21 33.77
N ILE A 132 -14.23 -1.41 32.98
CA ILE A 132 -13.81 -0.05 33.33
C ILE A 132 -14.60 0.95 32.50
N LYS A 133 -14.67 2.21 32.95
CA LYS A 133 -15.22 3.30 32.14
C LYS A 133 -14.21 4.42 32.04
N PHE A 134 -13.86 4.77 30.82
CA PHE A 134 -13.09 5.96 30.55
C PHE A 134 -13.93 7.20 30.85
N THR A 135 -13.29 8.15 31.52
CA THR A 135 -13.82 9.48 31.69
C THR A 135 -13.83 10.22 30.36
N LYS A 136 -14.71 11.22 30.21
CA LYS A 136 -14.72 12.11 29.04
C LYS A 136 -13.36 12.76 28.76
N LYS A 137 -12.58 13.02 29.82
CA LYS A 137 -11.22 13.56 29.72
C LYS A 137 -10.28 12.57 29.04
N GLU A 138 -10.30 11.29 29.44
CA GLU A 138 -9.48 10.24 28.83
C GLU A 138 -9.87 9.98 27.37
N TYR A 139 -11.17 10.01 27.05
CA TYR A 139 -11.65 9.97 25.67
C TYR A 139 -11.04 11.09 24.81
N ASN A 140 -11.08 12.32 25.30
CA ASN A 140 -10.53 13.47 24.58
C ASN A 140 -9.01 13.35 24.40
N SER A 141 -8.28 12.95 25.45
CA SER A 141 -6.82 12.77 25.37
C SER A 141 -6.42 11.70 24.35
N ILE A 142 -7.15 10.59 24.26
CA ILE A 142 -6.88 9.54 23.28
C ILE A 142 -7.16 10.03 21.85
N LYS A 143 -8.23 10.82 21.66
CA LYS A 143 -8.51 11.46 20.38
C LYS A 143 -7.38 12.41 19.96
N GLU A 144 -6.91 13.27 20.86
CA GLU A 144 -5.80 14.20 20.60
C GLU A 144 -4.51 13.46 20.21
N ILE A 145 -4.19 12.36 20.89
CA ILE A 145 -3.03 11.52 20.55
C ILE A 145 -3.18 10.91 19.14
N ASN A 146 -4.38 10.47 18.77
CA ASN A 146 -4.63 9.93 17.44
C ASN A 146 -4.52 10.99 16.34
N ASP A 147 -5.08 12.18 16.57
CA ASP A 147 -4.99 13.28 15.63
C ASP A 147 -3.53 13.72 15.44
N PHE A 148 -2.75 13.76 16.53
CA PHE A 148 -1.31 14.01 16.48
C PHE A 148 -0.56 12.92 15.69
N LYS A 149 -0.86 11.64 15.94
CA LYS A 149 -0.27 10.51 15.19
C LYS A 149 -0.55 10.62 13.69
N ASN A 150 -1.78 10.96 13.30
CA ASN A 150 -2.15 11.12 11.90
C ASN A 150 -1.39 12.30 11.25
N ALA A 151 -1.28 13.43 11.96
CA ALA A 151 -0.50 14.58 11.50
C ALA A 151 0.99 14.25 11.30
N VAL A 152 1.58 13.44 12.19
CA VAL A 152 2.96 12.97 12.04
C VAL A 152 3.11 12.11 10.79
N ILE A 153 2.17 11.19 10.54
CA ILE A 153 2.17 10.35 9.33
C ILE A 153 2.03 11.20 8.06
N GLU A 154 1.11 12.17 8.06
CA GLU A 154 0.94 13.10 6.93
C GLU A 154 2.20 13.90 6.66
N SER A 155 2.84 14.43 7.71
CA SER A 155 4.10 15.18 7.57
C SER A 155 5.22 14.30 7.03
N ASP A 156 5.36 13.07 7.53
CA ASP A 156 6.36 12.11 7.07
C ASP A 156 6.16 11.76 5.59
N LEU A 157 4.94 11.41 5.19
CA LEU A 157 4.64 11.02 3.81
C LEU A 157 4.66 12.20 2.84
N SER A 158 4.28 13.40 3.30
CA SER A 158 4.43 14.63 2.53
C SER A 158 5.91 14.92 2.24
N SER A 159 6.82 14.55 3.15
CA SER A 159 8.28 14.65 2.89
C SER A 159 8.74 13.74 1.74
N LEU A 160 7.97 12.72 1.39
CA LEU A 160 8.18 11.82 0.25
C LEU A 160 7.29 12.14 -0.96
N ASN A 161 6.65 13.34 -0.99
CA ASN A 161 5.68 13.76 -2.00
C ASN A 161 4.43 12.85 -2.12
N VAL A 162 4.07 12.21 -1.02
CA VAL A 162 2.86 11.39 -0.91
C VAL A 162 1.81 12.14 -0.08
N LYS A 163 0.63 12.38 -0.66
CA LYS A 163 -0.52 12.94 0.05
C LYS A 163 -1.39 11.83 0.63
N VAL A 164 -1.83 11.97 1.87
CA VAL A 164 -2.64 10.98 2.56
C VAL A 164 -4.12 11.35 2.46
N PHE A 165 -4.96 10.36 2.12
CA PHE A 165 -6.41 10.42 2.26
C PHE A 165 -6.83 9.41 3.32
N TRP A 166 -7.40 9.93 4.40
CA TRP A 166 -7.90 9.12 5.50
C TRP A 166 -9.32 8.64 5.23
N ILE A 167 -9.52 7.34 5.40
CA ILE A 167 -10.84 6.68 5.33
C ILE A 167 -11.18 6.05 6.69
N ASP A 168 -12.45 5.91 6.99
CA ASP A 168 -12.90 5.29 8.24
C ASP A 168 -13.06 3.78 8.08
N ASP A 169 -13.53 3.32 6.91
CA ASP A 169 -13.57 1.90 6.56
C ASP A 169 -13.32 1.64 5.06
N TYR A 170 -12.50 0.61 4.77
CA TYR A 170 -12.14 0.23 3.40
C TYR A 170 -13.31 -0.30 2.57
N PHE A 171 -14.35 -0.86 3.19
CA PHE A 171 -15.49 -1.41 2.47
C PHE A 171 -16.56 -0.35 2.29
N GLU A 172 -16.97 0.33 3.37
CA GLU A 172 -18.04 1.32 3.32
C GLU A 172 -17.68 2.54 2.46
N ASP A 173 -16.49 3.11 2.64
CA ASP A 173 -16.11 4.34 1.94
C ASP A 173 -15.88 4.11 0.44
N PHE A 174 -15.46 2.90 0.03
CA PHE A 174 -15.29 2.57 -1.38
C PHE A 174 -16.60 2.19 -2.07
N ASP A 175 -17.50 1.49 -1.38
CA ASP A 175 -18.84 1.24 -1.91
C ASP A 175 -19.59 2.56 -2.11
N ALA A 176 -19.40 3.55 -1.23
CA ALA A 176 -19.92 4.89 -1.44
C ALA A 176 -19.33 5.56 -2.70
N ILE A 177 -18.02 5.46 -2.94
CA ILE A 177 -17.36 6.07 -4.12
C ILE A 177 -17.81 5.43 -5.44
N PHE A 178 -18.02 4.10 -5.47
CA PHE A 178 -18.33 3.37 -6.70
C PHE A 178 -19.83 3.22 -7.00
N ASN A 179 -20.72 3.47 -6.03
CA ASN A 179 -22.18 3.42 -6.23
C ASN A 179 -22.82 4.77 -6.60
N TYR A 180 -22.03 5.83 -6.80
CA TYR A 180 -22.49 7.08 -7.42
C TYR A 180 -22.48 6.98 -8.96
N HIS A 181 -23.29 6.08 -9.51
CA HIS A 181 -23.61 6.03 -10.94
C HIS A 181 -25.08 5.68 -11.17
#